data_AF-A0AAW4FX99-F1
#
_entry.id   AF-A0AAW4FX99-F1
#
_cell.length_a   1.000
_cell.length_b   1.000
_cell.length_c   1.000
_cell.angle_alpha   90.00
_cell.angle_beta   90.00
_cell.angle_gamma   90.00
#
_symmetry.space_group_name_H-M   'P 1'
#
loop_
_entity.id
_entity.type
_entity.pdbx_description
1 polymer ?
#
loop_
_entity_poly.entity_id
_entity_poly.type
_entity_poly.pdbx_seq_one_letter_code
_entity_poly.pdbx_strand_id
1 'polypeptide(L)' 'MKYCSLILFLALAACKTSDTLATCKGAAFQLNVERWQPTASDLQFECTGEPNEER' A
#
# COMPACT_ATOMS: atom_id res chain seq x y z
N MET A 1 38.30 -10.57 -15.82
CA MET A 1 37.15 -10.38 -14.90
C MET A 1 36.74 -8.90 -14.84
N LYS A 2 36.46 -8.27 -15.99
CA LYS A 2 36.24 -6.81 -16.07
C LYS A 2 34.78 -6.44 -16.37
N TYR A 3 34.02 -7.40 -16.90
CA TYR A 3 32.61 -7.23 -17.26
C TYR A 3 31.64 -7.91 -16.28
N CYS A 4 32.14 -8.65 -15.28
CA CYS A 4 31.30 -9.33 -14.29
C CYS A 4 30.41 -8.34 -13.53
N SER A 5 30.95 -7.17 -13.17
CA SER A 5 30.17 -6.11 -12.51
C SER A 5 29.07 -5.54 -13.42
N LEU A 6 29.36 -5.38 -14.71
CA LEU A 6 28.39 -4.93 -15.72
C LEU A 6 27.22 -5.91 -15.86
N ILE A 7 27.52 -7.22 -15.88
CA ILE A 7 26.51 -8.28 -15.92
C ILE A 7 25.65 -8.27 -14.66
N LEU A 8 26.26 -8.04 -13.49
CA LEU A 8 25.52 -7.93 -12.23
C LEU A 8 24.54 -6.74 -12.23
N PHE A 9 24.97 -5.57 -12.69
CA PHE A 9 24.09 -4.39 -12.75
C PHE A 9 22.94 -4.57 -13.73
N LEU A 10 23.17 -5.24 -14.86
CA LEU A 10 22.12 -5.58 -15.82
C LEU A 10 21.09 -6.55 -15.22
N ALA A 11 21.54 -7.54 -14.44
CA ALA A 11 20.65 -8.48 -13.77
C ALA A 11 19.79 -7.82 -12.68
N LEU A 12 20.37 -6.89 -11.90
CA LEU A 12 19.63 -6.13 -10.88
C LEU A 12 18.60 -5.18 -11.51
N ALA A 13 18.94 -4.51 -12.61
CA ALA A 13 18.01 -3.59 -13.29
C ALA A 13 16.84 -4.32 -13.98
N ALA A 14 17.04 -5.57 -14.38
CA ALA A 14 15.98 -6.43 -14.90
C ALA A 14 15.04 -6.96 -13.80
N CYS A 15 15.48 -6.94 -12.54
CA CYS A 15 14.65 -7.26 -11.39
C CYS A 15 13.78 -6.04 -11.04
N LYS A 16 12.84 -5.70 -11.93
CA LYS A 16 11.75 -4.80 -11.56
C LYS A 16 10.73 -5.60 -10.76
N THR A 17 10.56 -5.23 -9.50
CA THR A 17 9.39 -5.59 -8.72
C THR A 17 8.21 -4.80 -9.26
N SER A 18 7.61 -5.28 -10.35
CA SER A 18 6.25 -4.90 -10.71
C SER A 18 5.29 -5.57 -9.72
N ASP A 19 5.42 -5.20 -8.45
CA ASP A 19 4.44 -5.50 -7.41
C ASP A 19 3.23 -4.58 -7.67
N THR A 20 2.55 -4.83 -8.79
CA THR A 20 1.17 -4.37 -8.92
C THR A 20 0.43 -5.09 -7.81
N LEU A 21 -0.04 -4.35 -6.81
CA LEU A 21 -0.90 -4.91 -5.76
C LEU A 21 -1.96 -5.75 -6.45
N ALA A 22 -2.13 -6.98 -5.97
CA ALA A 22 -3.14 -7.86 -6.52
C ALA A 22 -4.48 -7.11 -6.52
N THR A 23 -5.02 -6.89 -7.73
CA THR A 23 -6.34 -6.26 -7.84
C THR A 23 -7.34 -7.17 -7.14
N CYS A 24 -8.09 -6.61 -6.20
CA CYS A 24 -9.17 -7.32 -5.53
C CYS A 24 -10.08 -7.94 -6.59
N LYS A 25 -10.16 -9.29 -6.62
CA LYS A 25 -11.05 -10.02 -7.51
C LYS A 25 -12.31 -10.43 -6.77
N GLY A 26 -13.45 -10.31 -7.43
CA GLY A 26 -14.76 -10.71 -6.90
C GLY A 26 -15.62 -9.54 -6.47
N ALA A 27 -16.82 -9.85 -5.99
CA ALA A 27 -17.73 -8.85 -5.46
C ALA A 27 -17.18 -8.28 -4.14
N ALA A 28 -17.37 -6.97 -3.93
CA ALA A 28 -17.09 -6.37 -2.63
C ALA A 28 -17.94 -7.07 -1.56
N PHE A 29 -17.30 -7.48 -0.46
CA PHE A 29 -18.04 -7.97 0.69
C PHE A 29 -18.85 -6.80 1.26
N GLN A 30 -20.18 -6.95 1.25
CA GLN A 30 -21.07 -5.98 1.90
C GLN A 30 -20.77 -6.02 3.40
N LEU A 31 -20.09 -4.99 3.90
CA LEU A 31 -19.93 -4.83 5.34
C LEU A 31 -21.33 -4.77 5.97
N ASN A 32 -21.53 -5.50 7.07
CA ASN A 32 -22.75 -5.38 7.87
C ASN A 32 -22.75 -4.04 8.60
N VAL A 33 -22.88 -2.93 7.86
CA VAL A 33 -22.85 -1.55 8.37
C VAL A 33 -23.88 -1.34 9.48
N GLU A 34 -25.00 -2.07 9.44
CA GLU A 34 -26.04 -2.05 10.48
C GLU A 34 -25.62 -2.76 11.79
N ARG A 35 -24.61 -3.64 11.74
CA ARG A 35 -24.13 -4.41 12.89
C ARG A 35 -22.83 -3.88 13.47
N TRP A 36 -21.98 -3.30 12.63
CA TRP A 36 -20.69 -2.73 13.04
C TRP A 36 -20.82 -1.20 13.16
N GLN A 37 -21.53 -0.74 14.19
CA GLN A 37 -21.49 0.68 14.55
C GLN A 37 -20.18 0.94 15.31
N PRO A 38 -19.47 2.04 15.01
CA PRO A 38 -18.31 2.43 15.78
C PRO A 38 -18.69 2.57 17.24
N THR A 39 -17.89 1.99 18.12
CA THR A 39 -17.99 2.25 19.55
C THR A 39 -17.49 3.67 19.84
N ALA A 40 -17.87 4.24 20.98
CA ALA A 40 -17.41 5.57 21.37
C ALA A 40 -15.87 5.68 21.49
N SER A 41 -15.17 4.55 21.68
CA SER A 41 -13.71 4.47 21.65
C SER A 41 -13.13 4.54 20.23
N ASP A 42 -13.83 4.03 19.22
CA ASP A 42 -13.37 4.10 17.82
C ASP A 42 -13.44 5.53 17.26
N LEU A 43 -14.35 6.33 17.81
CA LEU A 43 -14.54 7.75 17.47
C LEU A 43 -13.54 8.68 18.17
N GLN A 44 -12.80 8.18 19.17
CA GLN A 44 -11.75 8.94 19.85
C GLN A 44 -10.47 8.86 19.04
N PHE A 45 -10.47 9.51 17.87
CA PHE A 45 -9.26 9.77 17.11
C PHE A 45 -8.78 11.18 17.46
N GLU A 46 -7.69 11.27 18.22
CA GLU A 46 -6.94 12.51 18.31
C GLU A 46 -6.13 12.61 17.02
N CYS A 47 -6.60 13.43 16.06
CA CYS A 47 -5.91 13.67 14.80
C CYS A 47 -4.57 14.35 15.06
N THR A 48 -3.54 13.60 15.42
CA THR A 48 -2.16 14.09 15.46
C THR A 48 -1.59 14.00 14.05
N GLY A 49 -1.98 14.95 13.20
CA GLY A 49 -1.50 15.04 11.83
C GLY A 49 -2.05 16.30 11.20
N GLU A 50 -1.26 17.37 11.28
CA GLU A 50 -1.56 18.63 10.59
C GLU A 50 -1.82 18.39 9.10
N PRO A 51 -2.71 19.19 8.47
CA PRO A 51 -2.89 19.13 7.04
C PRO A 51 -1.58 19.59 6.39
N ASN A 52 -0.87 18.67 5.73
CA ASN A 52 0.13 19.09 4.76
C ASN A 52 -0.61 19.80 3.64
N GLU A 53 -0.49 21.12 3.67
CA GLU A 53 -0.96 22.10 2.71
C GLU A 53 -0.57 21.68 1.30
N GLU A 54 -1.60 21.50 0.48
CA GLU A 54 -1.49 21.40 -0.97
C GLU A 54 -0.94 22.71 -1.52
N ARG A 55 0.29 22.69 -2.07
CA ARG A 55 0.75 23.64 -3.08
C ARG A 55 1.76 23.00 -4.03
#